data_AF-A0A0G0XD96-F1
#
_entry.id   AF-A0A0G0XD96-F1
#
_cell.length_a   1.000
_cell.length_b   1.000
_cell.length_c   1.000
_cell.angle_alpha   90.00
_cell.angle_beta   90.00
_cell.angle_gamma   90.00
#
_symmetry.space_group_name_H-M   'P 1'
#
loop_
_entity.id
_entity.type
_entity.pdbx_description
1 polymer ?
#
loop_
_entity_poly.entity_id
_entity_poly.type
_entity_poly.pdbx_seq_one_letter_code
_entity_poly.pdbx_strand_id
1 'polypeptide(L)'
;MLKTYLYIPEQLHKQIQTLVKQYKKSKAEIIRTALAKGLKELNMHSNSGAEVLLKLADLGKKYKMKGPKDSARRIDELLWDKDWSKDDEQTTKSRC
;
A
#
# COMPACT_ATOMS: atom_id res chain seq x y z
N MET A 1 8.02 -29.95 -13.78
CA MET A 1 6.86 -29.09 -14.11
C MET A 1 5.60 -29.76 -13.55
N LEU A 2 4.89 -29.11 -12.63
CA LEU A 2 3.67 -29.64 -12.04
C LEU A 2 2.48 -29.30 -12.96
N LYS A 3 1.55 -30.24 -13.13
CA LYS A 3 0.30 -30.01 -13.87
C LYS A 3 -0.78 -29.60 -12.88
N THR A 4 -1.38 -28.44 -13.12
CA THR A 4 -2.48 -27.92 -12.32
C THR A 4 -3.67 -27.66 -13.23
N TYR A 5 -4.84 -28.15 -12.82
CA TYR A 5 -6.11 -27.92 -13.51
C TYR A 5 -6.92 -26.90 -12.71
N LEU A 6 -7.38 -25.85 -13.38
CA LEU A 6 -8.15 -24.77 -12.79
C LEU A 6 -9.41 -24.53 -13.63
N TYR A 7 -10.56 -24.43 -12.98
CA TYR A 7 -11.79 -24.01 -13.62
C TYR A 7 -11.76 -22.49 -13.87
N ILE A 8 -12.07 -22.08 -15.10
CA ILE A 8 -12.13 -20.67 -15.49
C ILE A 8 -13.57 -20.33 -15.88
N PRO A 9 -14.23 -19.38 -15.18
CA PRO A 9 -15.56 -18.91 -15.54
C PRO A 9 -15.60 -18.32 -16.95
N GLU A 10 -16.76 -18.40 -17.61
CA GLU A 10 -16.92 -17.95 -19.00
C GLU A 10 -16.54 -16.47 -19.20
N GLN A 11 -16.92 -15.61 -18.26
CA GLN A 11 -16.60 -14.17 -18.29
C GLN A 11 -15.08 -13.94 -18.34
N LEU A 12 -14.33 -14.64 -17.48
CA LEU A 12 -12.88 -14.54 -17.42
C LEU A 12 -12.24 -15.16 -18.67
N HIS A 13 -12.83 -16.23 -19.20
CA HIS A 13 -12.36 -16.81 -20.45
C HIS A 13 -12.48 -15.81 -21.62
N LYS A 14 -13.59 -15.06 -21.73
CA LYS A 14 -13.78 -14.03 -22.76
C LYS A 14 -12.72 -12.93 -22.65
N GLN A 15 -12.42 -12.46 -21.43
CA GLN A 15 -11.35 -11.49 -21.20
C GLN A 15 -9.98 -12.00 -21.65
N ILE A 16 -9.64 -13.25 -21.32
CA ILE A 16 -8.39 -13.87 -21.80
C ILE A 16 -8.35 -13.90 -23.33
N GLN A 17 -9.45 -14.25 -24.01
CA GLN A 17 -9.47 -14.27 -25.48
C GLN A 17 -9.23 -12.88 -26.08
N THR A 18 -9.81 -11.82 -25.50
CA THR A 18 -9.57 -10.44 -25.94
C THR A 18 -8.09 -10.08 -25.82
N LEU A 19 -7.47 -10.41 -24.69
CA LEU A 19 -6.04 -10.17 -24.45
C LEU A 19 -5.17 -10.98 -25.42
N VAL A 20 -5.52 -12.23 -25.72
CA VAL A 20 -4.81 -13.05 -26.72
C VAL A 20 -4.80 -12.36 -28.08
N LYS A 21 -5.94 -11.83 -28.52
CA LYS A 21 -6.06 -11.11 -29.80
C LYS A 21 -5.25 -9.81 -29.78
N GLN A 22 -5.30 -9.05 -28.69
CA GLN A 22 -4.64 -7.76 -28.56
C GLN A 22 -3.11 -7.90 -28.53
N TYR A 23 -2.59 -8.84 -27.73
CA TYR A 23 -1.15 -9.00 -27.50
C TYR A 23 -0.48 -10.01 -28.44
N LYS A 24 -1.25 -10.72 -29.29
CA LYS A 24 -0.77 -11.75 -30.22
C LYS A 24 0.11 -12.83 -29.55
N LYS A 25 -0.20 -13.16 -28.29
CA LYS A 25 0.52 -14.14 -27.48
C LYS A 25 -0.33 -15.37 -27.22
N SER A 26 0.31 -16.49 -26.87
CA SER A 26 -0.43 -17.71 -26.54
C SER A 26 -1.30 -17.53 -25.29
N LYS A 27 -2.44 -18.23 -25.25
CA LYS A 27 -3.35 -18.21 -24.09
C LYS A 27 -2.62 -18.59 -22.79
N ALA A 28 -1.74 -19.60 -22.86
CA ALA A 28 -0.97 -20.07 -21.73
C ALA A 28 0.02 -19.02 -21.22
N GLU A 29 0.68 -18.28 -22.11
CA GLU A 29 1.63 -17.23 -21.72
C GLU A 29 0.92 -16.06 -21.04
N ILE A 30 -0.26 -15.67 -21.54
CA ILE A 30 -1.08 -14.63 -20.91
C ILE A 30 -1.51 -15.06 -19.50
N ILE A 31 -2.01 -16.29 -19.36
CA ILE A 31 -2.43 -16.81 -18.04
C ILE A 31 -1.23 -16.86 -17.07
N ARG A 32 -0.06 -17.35 -17.52
CA ARG A 32 1.16 -17.38 -16.68
C ARG A 32 1.57 -15.98 -16.24
N THR A 33 1.55 -15.02 -17.16
CA THR A 33 1.95 -13.64 -16.86
C THR A 33 0.97 -12.98 -15.90
N ALA A 34 -0.33 -13.18 -16.11
CA ALA A 34 -1.38 -12.66 -15.23
C ALA A 34 -1.26 -13.24 -13.82
N LEU A 35 -1.04 -14.56 -13.68
CA LEU A 35 -0.81 -15.20 -12.39
C LEU A 35 0.47 -14.69 -11.72
N ALA A 36 1.57 -14.56 -12.45
CA ALA A 36 2.83 -14.06 -11.90
C ALA A 36 2.71 -12.61 -11.39
N LYS A 37 1.98 -11.75 -12.11
CA LYS A 37 1.70 -10.37 -11.68
C LYS A 37 0.75 -10.34 -10.50
N GLY A 38 -0.35 -11.08 -10.56
CA GLY A 38 -1.33 -11.16 -9.47
C GLY A 38 -0.71 -11.65 -8.16
N LEU A 39 0.16 -12.67 -8.20
CA LEU A 39 0.87 -13.14 -7.01
C LEU A 39 1.83 -12.09 -6.44
N LYS A 40 2.50 -11.29 -7.29
CA LYS A 40 3.33 -10.17 -6.83
C LYS A 40 2.48 -9.10 -6.15
N GLU A 41 1.35 -8.73 -6.74
CA GLU A 41 0.43 -7.74 -6.17
C GLU A 41 -0.15 -8.21 -4.83
N LEU A 42 -0.55 -9.48 -4.73
CA LEU A 42 -1.05 -10.08 -3.49
C LEU A 42 0.01 -10.07 -2.38
N ASN A 43 1.27 -10.40 -2.71
CA ASN A 43 2.38 -10.35 -1.76
C ASN A 43 2.76 -8.92 -1.34
N MET A 44 2.56 -7.92 -2.22
CA MET A 44 2.77 -6.52 -1.86
C MET A 44 1.67 -6.02 -0.92
N HIS A 45 0.42 -6.47 -1.11
CA HIS A 45 -0.69 -6.02 -0.27
C HIS A 45 -0.58 -6.53 1.17
N SER A 46 -0.13 -7.77 1.37
CA SER A 46 0.03 -8.36 2.72
C SER A 46 1.07 -7.66 3.60
N ASN A 47 2.07 -6.99 2.99
CA ASN A 47 3.14 -6.31 3.72
C ASN A 47 3.06 -4.78 3.69
N SER A 48 2.12 -4.21 2.93
CA SER A 48 2.09 -2.76 2.67
C SER A 48 1.92 -1.91 3.93
N GLY A 49 1.03 -2.29 4.86
CA GLY A 49 0.83 -1.54 6.11
C GLY A 49 2.06 -1.58 7.03
N ALA A 50 2.63 -2.77 7.26
CA ALA A 50 3.78 -2.95 8.13
C ALA A 50 5.05 -2.30 7.56
N GLU A 51 5.28 -2.41 6.25
CA GLU A 51 6.45 -1.82 5.59
C GLU A 51 6.38 -0.29 5.59
N VAL A 52 5.19 0.29 5.39
CA VAL A 52 4.99 1.75 5.46
C VAL A 52 5.24 2.26 6.88
N LEU A 53 4.75 1.57 7.91
CA LEU A 53 5.01 1.93 9.31
C LEU A 53 6.51 1.84 9.67
N LEU A 54 7.21 0.82 9.16
CA LEU A 54 8.66 0.70 9.33
C LEU A 54 9.42 1.85 8.66
N LYS A 55 9.03 2.22 7.43
CA LYS A 55 9.61 3.39 6.72
C LYS A 55 9.35 4.71 7.47
N LEU A 56 8.16 4.88 8.03
CA LEU A 56 7.82 6.03 8.88
C LEU A 56 8.67 6.06 10.16
N ALA A 57 8.87 4.91 10.81
CA ALA A 57 9.73 4.81 11.99
C ALA A 57 11.19 5.15 11.67
N ASP A 58 11.71 4.72 10.52
CA ASP A 58 13.07 5.04 10.08
C ASP A 58 13.24 6.53 9.76
N LEU A 59 12.24 7.17 9.16
CA LEU A 59 12.22 8.63 9.02
C LEU A 59 12.21 9.32 10.39
N GLY A 60 11.38 8.86 11.33
CA GLY A 60 11.34 9.38 12.70
C GLY A 60 12.69 9.29 13.40
N LYS A 61 13.41 8.17 13.23
CA LYS A 61 14.78 8.00 13.74
C LYS A 61 15.76 8.98 13.09
N LYS A 62 15.74 9.11 11.76
CA LYS A 62 16.65 9.99 11.00
C LYS A 62 16.50 11.46 11.43
N TYR A 63 15.27 11.92 11.60
CA TYR A 63 14.98 13.30 12.00
C TYR A 63 14.93 13.52 13.52
N LYS A 64 15.27 12.48 14.32
CA LYS A 64 15.21 12.51 15.79
C LYS A 64 13.87 13.04 16.32
N MET A 65 12.78 12.68 15.62
CA MET A 65 11.42 13.06 16.01
C MET A 65 11.12 12.43 17.37
N LYS A 66 11.00 13.27 18.39
CA LYS A 66 10.59 12.85 19.74
C LYS A 66 9.14 13.24 19.93
N GLY A 67 8.31 12.26 20.25
CA GLY A 67 6.96 12.54 20.71
C GLY A 67 6.97 13.35 22.00
N PRO A 68 5.85 13.99 22.36
CA PRO A 68 5.70 14.67 23.64
C PRO A 68 6.07 13.73 24.80
N LYS A 69 6.83 14.23 25.78
CA LYS A 69 7.32 13.42 26.91
C LYS A 69 6.20 12.75 27.72
N ASP A 70 5.03 13.39 27.77
CA ASP A 70 3.85 12.93 28.51
C ASP A 70 2.80 12.28 27.61
N SER A 71 3.19 11.80 26.42
CA SER A 71 2.28 11.22 25.43
C SER A 71 1.39 10.14 26.03
N ALA A 72 1.92 9.28 26.91
CA ALA A 72 1.16 8.20 27.54
C ALA A 72 0.09 8.68 28.54
N ARG A 73 0.29 9.83 29.21
CA ARG A 73 -0.67 10.38 30.19
C ARG A 73 -1.73 11.26 29.55
N ARG A 74 -1.44 11.80 28.37
CA ARG A 74 -2.30 12.75 27.65
C ARG A 74 -2.74 12.20 26.30
N ILE A 75 -2.82 10.88 26.14
CA ILE A 75 -3.20 10.24 24.87
C ILE A 75 -4.54 10.78 24.39
N ASP A 76 -5.54 10.83 25.27
CA ASP A 76 -6.89 11.22 24.88
C ASP A 76 -6.95 12.67 24.43
N GLU A 77 -6.32 13.58 25.20
CA GLU A 77 -6.22 14.99 24.85
C GLU A 77 -5.46 15.20 23.53
N LEU A 78 -4.34 14.49 23.37
CA LEU A 78 -3.50 14.61 22.20
C LEU A 78 -4.18 14.06 20.96
N LEU A 79 -4.99 13.01 21.06
CA LEU A 79 -5.62 12.36 19.91
C LEU A 79 -6.99 12.93 19.53
N TRP A 80 -7.75 13.44 20.50
CA TRP A 80 -9.16 13.78 20.31
C TRP A 80 -9.51 15.24 20.61
N ASP A 81 -8.81 15.89 21.55
CA ASP A 81 -9.16 17.25 21.99
C ASP A 81 -8.41 18.35 21.21
N LYS A 82 -7.27 18.02 20.59
CA LYS A 82 -6.46 19.02 19.87
C LYS A 82 -6.79 19.06 18.38
N ASP A 83 -7.38 20.17 17.94
CA ASP A 83 -7.54 20.52 16.52
C ASP A 83 -6.17 20.83 15.89
N TRP A 84 -5.50 19.82 15.34
CA TRP A 84 -4.19 20.01 14.69
C TRP A 84 -4.25 20.89 13.43
N SER A 85 -5.44 21.14 12.89
CA SER A 85 -5.65 21.97 11.70
C SER A 85 -5.38 23.46 11.91
N LYS A 86 -5.23 23.91 13.16
CA LYS A 86 -5.08 25.34 13.52
C LYS A 86 -3.62 25.75 13.83
N ASP A 87 -2.71 24.78 13.97
CA ASP A 87 -1.32 25.04 14.37
C ASP A 87 -0.42 25.46 13.19
N ASP A 88 -0.86 25.27 11.93
CA ASP A 88 -0.10 25.64 10.72
C ASP A 88 -0.05 27.16 10.45
N GLU A 89 -0.94 27.97 11.05
CA GLU A 89 -0.97 29.44 10.83
C GLU A 89 -0.01 30.24 11.72
N GLN A 90 0.53 29.66 12.80
CA GLN A 90 1.34 30.41 13.76
C GLN A 90 2.84 30.40 13.44
N THR A 91 3.34 29.46 12.64
CA THR A 91 4.77 29.36 12.32
C THR A 91 5.23 30.30 11.21
N THR A 92 4.31 30.94 10.48
CA THR A 92 4.65 31.93 9.43
C THR A 92 4.78 33.37 9.98
N LYS A 93 4.26 33.67 11.17
CA LYS A 93 4.28 35.04 11.75
C LYS A 93 5.49 35.37 12.63
N SER A 94 6.34 34.39 12.98
CA SER A 94 7.53 34.61 13.82
C SER A 94 8.85 34.75 13.03
N ARG A 95 8.75 34.94 11.71
CA ARG A 95 9.88 35.16 10.80
C ARG A 95 9.77 36.54 10.13
N CYS A 96 9.76 37.59 10.94
CA CYS A 96 10.02 38.98 10.57
C CYS A 96 10.81 39.63 11.70
#